data_AF-A0AAQ4EAV4-F1
#
_entry.id   AF-A0AAQ4EAV4-F1
#
_cell.length_a   1.000
_cell.length_b   1.000
_cell.length_c   1.000
_cell.angle_alpha   90.00
_cell.angle_beta   90.00
_cell.angle_gamma   90.00
#
_symmetry.space_group_name_H-M   'P 1'
#
loop_
_entity.id
_entity.type
_entity.pdbx_description
1 polymer ?
#
loop_
_entity_poly.entity_id
_entity_poly.type
_entity_poly.pdbx_seq_one_letter_code
_entity_poly.pdbx_strand_id
1 'polypeptide(L)'
;PPYTAENRKKTIEKILRCRLNLPPYLTPDARDLLRKLLRRNVLQRLGSGPRDAQDIKVHPFFRHVNWEDVLARRVDPPIKPQLVGLVCHLSPGVPR
;
A
#
# COMPACT_ATOMS: atom_id res chain seq x y z
N PRO A 1 1.89 11.31 6.13
CA PRO A 1 0.45 11.13 5.79
C PRO A 1 0.02 12.14 4.72
N PRO A 2 -0.87 11.80 3.76
CA PRO A 2 -1.26 12.70 2.66
C PRO A 2 -2.07 13.93 3.11
N TYR A 3 -2.74 13.85 4.26
CA TYR A 3 -3.39 14.98 4.92
C TYR A 3 -2.89 15.08 6.36
N THR A 4 -2.29 16.20 6.72
CA THR A 4 -1.79 16.48 8.08
C THR A 4 -2.11 17.92 8.47
N ALA A 5 -2.52 18.12 9.72
CA ALA A 5 -2.69 19.44 10.32
C ALA A 5 -2.40 19.39 11.82
N GLU A 6 -2.32 20.56 12.45
CA GLU A 6 -2.00 20.72 13.88
C GLU A 6 -2.99 20.00 14.82
N ASN A 7 -4.25 19.85 14.40
CA ASN A 7 -5.28 19.22 15.21
C ASN A 7 -6.22 18.34 14.36
N ARG A 8 -7.01 17.50 15.06
CA ARG A 8 -7.91 16.53 14.45
C ARG A 8 -8.97 17.20 13.56
N LYS A 9 -9.57 18.31 14.02
CA LYS A 9 -10.63 19.03 13.28
C LYS A 9 -10.11 19.56 11.94
N LYS A 10 -8.95 20.24 11.95
CA LYS A 10 -8.28 20.72 10.74
C LYS A 10 -7.88 19.56 9.82
N THR A 11 -7.46 18.42 10.37
CA THR A 11 -7.11 17.24 9.57
C THR A 11 -8.32 16.67 8.83
N ILE A 12 -9.46 16.54 9.51
CA ILE A 12 -10.73 16.11 8.90
C ILE A 12 -11.14 17.10 7.79
N GLU A 13 -11.04 18.40 8.05
CA GLU A 13 -11.33 19.42 7.04
C GLU A 13 -10.43 19.28 5.80
N LYS A 14 -9.13 19.04 5.99
CA LYS A 14 -8.20 18.79 4.87
C LYS A 14 -8.58 17.54 4.08
N ILE A 15 -8.99 16.46 4.73
CA ILE A 15 -9.48 15.24 4.04
C ILE A 15 -10.70 15.57 3.17
N LEU A 16 -11.65 16.34 3.70
CA LEU A 16 -12.88 16.69 3.00
C LEU A 16 -12.66 17.68 1.85
N ARG A 17 -11.73 18.63 1.99
CA ARG A 17 -11.66 19.82 1.10
C ARG A 17 -10.34 19.96 0.33
N CYS A 18 -9.19 19.57 0.89
CA CYS A 18 -7.90 19.85 0.26
C CYS A 18 -7.62 18.98 -0.97
N ARG A 19 -7.23 19.62 -2.07
CA ARG A 19 -6.75 18.91 -3.26
C ARG A 19 -5.56 18.01 -2.89
N LEU A 20 -5.58 16.78 -3.42
CA LEU A 20 -4.50 15.83 -3.21
C LEU A 20 -3.23 16.36 -3.87
N ASN A 21 -2.22 16.69 -3.06
CA ASN A 21 -0.91 17.07 -3.54
C ASN A 21 0.00 15.83 -3.52
N LEU A 22 0.50 15.44 -4.69
CA LEU A 22 1.33 14.26 -4.85
C LEU A 22 2.76 14.69 -5.18
N PRO A 23 3.77 14.17 -4.46
CA PRO A 23 5.15 14.58 -4.65
C PRO A 23 5.69 14.19 -6.04
N PRO A 24 6.66 14.95 -6.56
CA PRO A 24 7.14 14.79 -7.94
C PRO A 24 7.89 13.48 -8.18
N TYR A 25 8.49 12.88 -7.15
CA TYR A 25 9.24 11.62 -7.25
C TYR A 25 8.36 10.39 -7.54
N LEU A 26 7.04 10.50 -7.46
CA LEU A 26 6.14 9.40 -7.76
C LEU A 26 6.09 9.13 -9.27
N THR A 27 6.24 7.84 -9.62
CA THR A 27 6.05 7.37 -10.99
C THR A 27 4.63 7.68 -11.49
N PRO A 28 4.40 7.77 -12.81
CA PRO A 28 3.08 8.01 -13.37
C PRO A 28 2.03 7.00 -12.88
N ASP A 29 2.39 5.72 -12.86
CA ASP A 29 1.52 4.63 -12.42
C ASP A 29 1.17 4.74 -10.91
N ALA A 30 2.14 5.11 -10.07
CA ALA A 30 1.90 5.32 -8.63
C ALA A 30 0.99 6.52 -8.39
N ARG A 31 1.20 7.60 -9.15
CA ARG A 31 0.39 8.82 -9.08
C ARG A 31 -1.06 8.56 -9.49
N ASP A 32 -1.26 7.79 -10.55
CA ASP A 32 -2.59 7.40 -11.02
C ASP A 32 -3.31 6.53 -9.99
N LEU A 33 -2.62 5.51 -9.45
CA LEU A 33 -3.15 4.64 -8.40
C LEU A 33 -3.65 5.46 -7.20
N LEU A 34 -2.80 6.36 -6.66
CA LEU A 34 -3.14 7.19 -5.50
C LEU A 34 -4.33 8.12 -5.78
N ARG A 35 -4.41 8.71 -6.98
CA ARG A 35 -5.55 9.56 -7.37
C ARG A 35 -6.86 8.78 -7.42
N LYS A 36 -6.83 7.53 -7.88
CA LYS A 36 -8.03 6.68 -7.98
C LYS A 36 -8.45 6.10 -6.63
N LEU A 37 -7.50 5.73 -5.76
CA LEU A 37 -7.78 5.25 -4.40
C LEU A 37 -8.26 6.36 -3.47
N LEU A 38 -7.70 7.57 -3.59
CA LEU A 38 -8.03 8.71 -2.73
C LEU A 38 -9.16 9.58 -3.32
N ARG A 39 -10.06 8.99 -4.11
CA ARG A 39 -11.29 9.66 -4.57
C ARG A 39 -12.24 9.88 -3.39
N ARG A 40 -12.72 11.12 -3.26
CA ARG A 40 -13.69 11.50 -2.22
C ARG A 40 -15.05 10.82 -2.43
N ASN A 41 -15.54 10.83 -3.66
CA ASN A 41 -16.74 10.08 -4.01
C ASN A 41 -16.42 8.58 -3.96
N VAL A 42 -17.07 7.87 -3.04
CA VAL A 42 -16.89 6.43 -2.82
C VAL A 42 -17.24 5.64 -4.08
N LEU A 43 -18.30 6.01 -4.80
CA LEU A 43 -18.74 5.30 -6.01
C LEU A 43 -17.76 5.40 -7.18
N GLN A 44 -16.85 6.38 -7.15
CA GLN A 44 -15.80 6.57 -8.17
C GLN A 44 -14.42 6.09 -7.68
N ARG A 45 -14.34 5.58 -6.46
CA ARG A 45 -13.09 5.10 -5.86
C ARG A 45 -12.69 3.77 -6.48
N LEU A 46 -11.41 3.60 -6.81
CA LEU A 46 -10.92 2.31 -7.26
C LEU A 46 -11.21 1.24 -6.21
N GLY A 47 -11.79 0.13 -6.64
CA GLY A 47 -12.20 -0.98 -5.79
C GLY A 47 -13.55 -0.80 -5.08
N SER A 48 -14.35 0.23 -5.38
CA SER A 48 -15.73 0.31 -4.85
C SER A 48 -16.79 -0.32 -5.75
N GLY A 49 -16.40 -0.72 -6.97
CA GLY A 49 -17.28 -1.41 -7.90
C GLY A 49 -17.42 -2.90 -7.59
N PRO A 50 -18.25 -3.64 -8.37
CA PRO A 50 -18.50 -5.06 -8.14
C PRO A 50 -17.27 -5.97 -8.21
N ARG A 51 -16.21 -5.52 -8.91
CA ARG A 51 -14.94 -6.25 -9.04
C ARG A 51 -14.00 -6.03 -7.86
N ASP A 52 -14.30 -5.06 -6.99
CA ASP A 52 -13.63 -4.79 -5.72
C ASP A 52 -12.09 -4.84 -5.85
N ALA A 53 -11.42 -5.73 -5.11
CA ALA A 53 -9.97 -5.87 -5.11
C ALA A 53 -9.37 -6.21 -6.48
N GLN A 54 -10.13 -6.81 -7.41
CA GLN A 54 -9.60 -7.16 -8.73
C GLN A 54 -9.20 -5.92 -9.53
N ASP A 55 -9.97 -4.83 -9.47
CA ASP A 55 -9.64 -3.58 -10.15
C ASP A 55 -8.34 -2.96 -9.61
N ILE A 56 -8.04 -3.21 -8.33
CA ILE A 56 -6.78 -2.79 -7.70
C ILE A 56 -5.64 -3.69 -8.18
N LYS A 57 -5.83 -5.01 -8.18
CA LYS A 57 -4.82 -6.01 -8.55
C LYS A 57 -4.34 -5.88 -9.98
N VAL A 58 -5.22 -5.51 -10.92
CA VAL A 58 -4.90 -5.35 -12.35
C VAL A 58 -4.39 -3.95 -12.71
N HIS A 59 -4.27 -3.03 -11.74
CA HIS A 59 -3.78 -1.69 -12.00
C HIS A 59 -2.32 -1.72 -12.52
N PRO A 60 -1.93 -0.86 -13.49
CA PRO A 60 -0.57 -0.85 -14.06
C PRO A 60 0.57 -0.74 -13.04
N PHE A 61 0.32 -0.09 -11.90
CA PHE A 61 1.25 -0.03 -10.78
C PHE A 61 1.68 -1.43 -10.29
N PHE A 62 0.79 -2.42 -10.33
CA PHE A 62 1.03 -3.80 -9.90
C PHE A 62 1.34 -4.74 -11.06
N ARG A 63 1.65 -4.24 -12.27
CA ARG A 63 1.85 -5.09 -13.46
C ARG A 63 2.95 -6.15 -13.34
N HIS A 64 3.92 -5.96 -12.44
CA HIS A 64 4.99 -6.92 -12.19
C HIS A 64 4.77 -7.76 -10.92
N VAL A 65 3.58 -7.69 -10.32
CA VAL A 65 3.25 -8.43 -9.10
C VAL A 65 2.46 -9.69 -9.48
N ASN A 66 3.03 -10.85 -9.19
CA ASN A 66 2.28 -12.10 -9.19
C ASN A 66 1.61 -12.30 -7.82
N TRP A 67 0.30 -12.09 -7.75
CA TRP A 67 -0.46 -12.19 -6.52
C TRP A 67 -0.50 -13.61 -5.93
N GLU A 68 -0.39 -14.65 -6.76
CA GLU A 68 -0.33 -16.04 -6.29
C GLU A 68 0.99 -16.34 -5.58
N ASP A 69 2.11 -15.86 -6.14
CA ASP A 69 3.43 -16.03 -5.51
C ASP A 69 3.56 -15.20 -4.22
N VAL A 70 2.94 -14.02 -4.18
CA VAL A 70 2.84 -13.21 -2.95
C VAL A 70 2.07 -13.98 -1.87
N LEU A 71 0.91 -14.55 -2.22
CA LEU A 71 0.08 -15.33 -1.29
C LEU A 71 0.82 -16.58 -0.80
N ALA A 72 1.52 -17.26 -1.71
CA ALA A 72 2.33 -18.44 -1.42
C ALA A 72 3.70 -18.12 -0.75
N ARG A 73 3.99 -16.85 -0.44
CA ARG A 73 5.24 -16.38 0.18
C ARG A 73 6.50 -16.75 -0.61
N ARG A 74 6.41 -16.80 -1.93
CA ARG A 74 7.53 -17.12 -2.83
C ARG A 74 8.31 -15.89 -3.29
N VAL A 75 7.75 -14.69 -3.09
CA VAL A 75 8.43 -13.43 -3.41
C VAL A 75 9.38 -13.05 -2.28
N ASP A 76 10.65 -12.80 -2.62
CA ASP A 76 11.62 -12.26 -1.67
C ASP A 76 11.21 -10.85 -1.20
N PRO A 77 11.07 -10.62 0.12
CA PRO A 77 10.69 -9.31 0.63
C PRO A 77 11.85 -8.31 0.44
N PRO A 78 11.56 -7.05 0.05
CA PRO A 78 12.59 -6.03 -0.15
C PRO A 78 13.29 -5.60 1.15
N ILE A 79 12.65 -5.83 2.30
CA ILE A 79 13.19 -5.52 3.62
C ILE A 79 13.12 -6.80 4.46
N LYS A 80 14.28 -7.31 4.87
CA LYS A 80 14.41 -8.41 5.83
C LYS A 80 14.91 -7.81 7.15
N PRO A 81 14.04 -7.62 8.16
CA PRO A 81 14.46 -7.00 9.40
C PRO A 81 15.50 -7.87 10.10
N GLN A 82 16.58 -7.23 10.58
CA GLN A 82 17.54 -7.91 11.43
C GLN A 82 16.99 -7.95 12.85
N LEU A 83 16.86 -9.15 13.40
CA LEU A 83 16.44 -9.35 14.78
C LEU A 83 17.65 -9.13 15.69
N VAL A 84 17.94 -7.87 16.00
CA VAL A 84 18.98 -7.50 16.97
C VAL A 84 18.41 -7.76 18.36
N GLY A 85 18.62 -8.97 18.89
CA GLY A 85 18.16 -9.35 20.23
C GLY A 85 17.85 -10.83 20.44
N LEU A 86 17.78 -11.64 19.37
CA LEU A 86 17.70 -13.09 19.53
C LEU A 86 19.11 -13.67 19.54
N VAL A 87 19.70 -13.71 20.74
CA VAL A 87 20.51 -14.88 21.12
C VAL A 87 19.52 -16.05 21.21
N CYS A 88 19.06 -16.50 20.04
CA CYS A 88 18.37 -17.75 19.93
C CYS A 88 19.42 -18.81 20.28
N HIS A 89 19.38 -19.33 21.52
CA HIS A 89 19.81 -20.69 21.79
C HIS A 89 18.88 -21.63 21.00
N LEU A 90 19.00 -21.63 19.67
CA LEU A 90 18.46 -22.66 18.82
C LEU A 90 19.51 -23.76 18.83
N SER A 91 19.27 -24.75 19.69
CA SER A 91 19.90 -26.06 19.61
C SER A 91 19.89 -26.55 18.16
N PRO A 92 20.98 -27.18 17.68
CA PRO A 92 21.03 -27.70 16.33
C PRO A 92 20.14 -28.93 16.21
N GLY A 93 19.13 -28.90 15.33
CA GLY A 93 18.55 -30.15 14.81
C GLY A 93 17.04 -30.21 14.60
N VAL A 94 16.48 -29.37 13.72
CA VAL A 94 15.20 -29.73 13.08
C VAL A 94 15.35 -29.55 11.56
N PRO A 95 15.36 -30.66 10.78
CA PRO A 95 15.49 -30.60 9.33
C PRO A 95 14.16 -30.21 8.66
N ARG A 96 14.30 -29.72 7.42
CA ARG A 96 13.28 -29.13 6.54
C ARG A 96 12.07 -30.01 6.27
#